data_AF-A0A2W5ZCZ9-F1
#
_entry.id   AF-A0A2W5ZCZ9-F1
#
_cell.length_a   1.000
_cell.length_b   1.000
_cell.length_c   1.000
_cell.angle_alpha   90.00
_cell.angle_beta   90.00
_cell.angle_gamma   90.00
#
_symmetry.space_group_name_H-M   'P 1'
#
loop_
_entity.id
_entity.type
_entity.pdbx_description
1 polymer ?
#
loop_
_entity_poly.entity_id
_entity_poly.type
_entity_poly.pdbx_seq_one_letter_code
_entity_poly.pdbx_strand_id
1 'polypeptide(L)'
;MDRMTAGFLLDGSQPALVETGSQSSVGAVRDALTDAGLGPDDLRWIIVTHIHLDHAGGVGDMAAAFPNATVVVHERGARHLLDPSRLIDSAARVYGPLLDGLYGRMLPVAQDRLIAAADGHRVDLGDGHHLTMVDSPGHAKHHHAVLDEATGTLLVGDAVGVKLPDFGVLRPATPPPEFDLEQATTSLRRFAELRPERVVLTHYGPVDEPLETLAEAEEMLHQWVEVADRTMRESEEAGIDDVAAALAEAFASAPPDLAADVREKFEVLNGVHSNAAGIVRYLKNRQPAVAE
;
A
#
# COMPACT_ATOMS: atom_id res chain seq x y z
N MET A 1 -18.21 0.00 -1.21
CA MET A 1 -17.64 1.24 -0.67
C MET A 1 -16.91 1.93 -1.80
N ASP A 2 -17.26 3.15 -2.15
CA ASP A 2 -16.60 3.87 -3.24
C ASP A 2 -15.38 4.65 -2.72
N ARG A 3 -14.33 4.73 -3.56
CA ARG A 3 -13.10 5.53 -3.38
C ARG A 3 -12.22 5.11 -2.19
N MET A 4 -11.86 3.83 -2.13
CA MET A 4 -10.92 3.32 -1.12
C MET A 4 -9.46 3.43 -1.57
N THR A 5 -9.16 3.00 -2.79
CA THR A 5 -7.82 2.98 -3.39
C THR A 5 -7.85 3.79 -4.68
N ALA A 6 -6.88 4.68 -4.90
CA ALA A 6 -6.69 5.32 -6.19
C ALA A 6 -5.86 4.43 -7.13
N GLY A 7 -6.22 4.42 -8.41
CA GLY A 7 -5.36 3.94 -9.49
C GLY A 7 -4.83 5.14 -10.27
N PHE A 8 -3.57 5.08 -10.70
CA PHE A 8 -2.90 6.16 -11.43
C PHE A 8 -2.63 5.73 -12.86
N LEU A 9 -3.14 6.48 -13.82
CA LEU A 9 -2.76 6.35 -15.23
C LEU A 9 -1.55 7.25 -15.50
N LEU A 10 -0.48 6.66 -16.02
CA LEU A 10 0.73 7.34 -16.45
C LEU A 10 0.75 7.31 -17.97
N ASP A 11 0.66 8.49 -18.56
CA ASP A 11 0.64 8.69 -20.01
C ASP A 11 2.02 8.42 -20.62
N GLY A 12 2.01 8.03 -21.90
CA GLY A 12 3.17 7.73 -22.72
C GLY A 12 2.75 7.05 -24.01
N SER A 13 3.67 6.79 -24.94
CA SER A 13 3.36 5.94 -26.11
C SER A 13 3.22 4.46 -25.73
N GLN A 14 3.61 4.09 -24.50
CA GLN A 14 3.36 2.81 -23.83
C GLN A 14 2.76 3.06 -22.43
N PRO A 15 1.46 3.39 -22.33
CA PRO A 15 0.81 3.79 -21.08
C PRO A 15 0.90 2.73 -19.97
N ALA A 16 0.93 3.21 -18.72
CA ALA A 16 0.95 2.38 -17.53
C ALA A 16 -0.19 2.70 -16.57
N LEU A 17 -0.78 1.66 -15.98
CA LEU A 17 -1.66 1.78 -14.82
C LEU A 17 -0.87 1.36 -13.57
N VAL A 18 -0.80 2.23 -12.57
CA VAL A 18 -0.26 1.92 -11.25
C VAL A 18 -1.42 1.76 -10.27
N GLU A 19 -1.46 0.61 -9.59
CA GLU A 19 -2.54 0.10 -8.75
C GLU A 19 -3.82 -0.28 -9.49
N THR A 20 -4.38 -1.42 -9.12
CA THR A 20 -5.63 -1.95 -9.69
C THR A 20 -6.80 -1.86 -8.72
N GLY A 21 -6.52 -1.55 -7.46
CA GLY A 21 -7.51 -1.63 -6.40
C GLY A 21 -7.85 -3.07 -6.05
N SER A 22 -8.96 -3.22 -5.32
CA SER A 22 -9.58 -4.53 -5.13
C SER A 22 -10.34 -4.99 -6.37
N GLN A 23 -10.69 -6.28 -6.44
CA GLN A 23 -11.44 -6.82 -7.57
C GLN A 23 -12.77 -6.08 -7.78
N SER A 24 -13.40 -5.63 -6.69
CA SER A 24 -14.65 -4.86 -6.76
C SER A 24 -14.50 -3.51 -7.50
N SER A 25 -13.28 -2.98 -7.60
CA SER A 25 -12.98 -1.71 -8.27
C SER A 25 -12.73 -1.86 -9.78
N VAL A 26 -12.56 -3.08 -10.30
CA VAL A 26 -12.16 -3.33 -11.69
C VAL A 26 -13.09 -2.65 -12.71
N GLY A 27 -14.41 -2.70 -12.47
CA GLY A 27 -15.38 -2.03 -13.34
C GLY A 27 -15.13 -0.53 -13.44
N ALA A 28 -15.00 0.14 -12.29
CA ALA A 28 -14.75 1.58 -12.24
C ALA A 28 -13.40 1.98 -12.86
N VAL A 29 -12.35 1.17 -12.67
CA VAL A 29 -11.03 1.43 -13.28
C VAL A 29 -11.11 1.29 -14.81
N ARG A 30 -11.81 0.28 -15.33
CA ARG A 30 -11.99 0.10 -16.77
C ARG A 30 -12.79 1.23 -17.40
N ASP A 31 -13.85 1.68 -16.74
CA ASP A 31 -14.65 2.81 -17.20
C ASP A 31 -13.80 4.09 -17.23
N ALA A 32 -13.01 4.34 -16.19
CA ALA A 32 -12.11 5.50 -16.14
C ALA A 32 -11.01 5.48 -17.22
N LEU A 33 -10.43 4.32 -17.52
CA LEU A 33 -9.47 4.17 -18.63
C LEU A 33 -10.13 4.39 -19.99
N THR A 34 -11.38 3.92 -20.16
CA THR A 34 -12.15 4.14 -21.38
C THR A 34 -12.47 5.62 -21.57
N ASP A 35 -12.86 6.31 -20.50
CA ASP A 35 -13.11 7.76 -20.49
C ASP A 35 -11.84 8.58 -20.77
N ALA A 36 -10.67 8.06 -20.38
CA ALA A 36 -9.36 8.61 -20.74
C ALA A 36 -8.93 8.28 -22.17
N GLY A 37 -9.74 7.53 -22.93
CA GLY A 37 -9.51 7.22 -24.34
C GLY A 37 -8.69 5.96 -24.59
N LEU A 38 -8.45 5.12 -23.58
CA LEU A 38 -7.73 3.85 -23.73
C LEU A 38 -8.70 2.68 -23.95
N GLY A 39 -8.51 1.96 -25.04
CA GLY A 39 -9.13 0.69 -25.31
C GLY A 39 -8.32 -0.50 -24.75
N PRO A 40 -8.86 -1.73 -24.90
CA PRO A 40 -8.24 -2.96 -24.39
C PRO A 40 -6.80 -3.20 -24.86
N ASP A 41 -6.44 -2.70 -26.04
CA ASP A 41 -5.14 -2.96 -26.65
C ASP A 41 -4.08 -1.88 -26.35
N ASP A 42 -4.48 -0.77 -25.71
CA ASP A 42 -3.65 0.43 -25.58
C ASP A 42 -2.79 0.44 -24.30
N LEU A 43 -3.22 -0.26 -23.25
CA LEU A 43 -2.46 -0.32 -21.99
C LEU A 43 -1.27 -1.28 -22.14
N ARG A 44 -0.05 -0.79 -21.89
CA ARG A 44 1.16 -1.60 -22.00
C ARG A 44 1.63 -2.15 -20.67
N TRP A 45 1.43 -1.42 -19.58
CA TRP A 45 1.92 -1.81 -18.26
C TRP A 45 0.81 -1.77 -17.20
N ILE A 46 0.81 -2.77 -16.33
CA ILE A 46 0.04 -2.76 -15.07
C ILE A 46 1.03 -2.97 -13.95
N ILE A 47 1.15 -2.02 -13.04
CA ILE A 47 2.14 -2.03 -11.96
C ILE A 47 1.38 -2.02 -10.65
N VAL A 48 1.72 -2.90 -9.71
CA VAL A 48 1.16 -2.88 -8.36
C VAL A 48 2.28 -2.59 -7.37
N THR A 49 2.03 -1.73 -6.38
CA THR A 49 3.08 -1.36 -5.40
C THR A 49 3.43 -2.54 -4.50
N HIS A 50 2.41 -3.32 -4.13
CA HIS A 50 2.52 -4.54 -3.35
C HIS A 50 1.26 -5.39 -3.54
N ILE A 51 1.24 -6.60 -2.95
CA ILE A 51 0.21 -7.61 -3.26
C ILE A 51 -1.02 -7.58 -2.35
N HIS A 52 -1.20 -6.59 -1.47
CA HIS A 52 -2.41 -6.54 -0.65
C HIS A 52 -3.65 -6.38 -1.54
N LEU A 53 -4.78 -6.93 -1.08
CA LEU A 53 -5.96 -7.12 -1.91
C LEU A 53 -6.65 -5.81 -2.29
N ASP A 54 -6.42 -4.74 -1.56
CA ASP A 54 -6.84 -3.37 -1.88
C ASP A 54 -5.96 -2.67 -2.93
N HIS A 55 -4.80 -3.23 -3.27
CA HIS A 55 -3.86 -2.68 -4.27
C HIS A 55 -3.83 -3.51 -5.55
N ALA A 56 -3.66 -4.83 -5.35
CA ALA A 56 -3.49 -5.80 -6.43
C ALA A 56 -4.72 -6.72 -6.63
N GLY A 57 -5.80 -6.56 -5.86
CA GLY A 57 -6.95 -7.47 -5.93
C GLY A 57 -7.58 -7.59 -7.31
N GLY A 58 -7.56 -6.50 -8.09
CA GLY A 58 -8.05 -6.47 -9.47
C GLY A 58 -7.04 -6.88 -10.55
N VAL A 59 -5.80 -7.23 -10.20
CA VAL A 59 -4.70 -7.32 -11.17
C VAL A 59 -4.91 -8.38 -12.25
N GLY A 60 -5.44 -9.56 -11.89
CA GLY A 60 -5.72 -10.62 -12.86
C GLY A 60 -6.88 -10.27 -13.79
N ASP A 61 -7.93 -9.63 -13.27
CA ASP A 61 -9.05 -9.15 -14.06
C ASP A 61 -8.62 -8.05 -15.04
N MET A 62 -7.79 -7.11 -14.59
CA MET A 62 -7.22 -6.05 -15.44
C MET A 62 -6.29 -6.63 -16.50
N ALA A 63 -5.44 -7.60 -16.15
CA ALA A 63 -4.61 -8.30 -17.14
C ALA A 63 -5.47 -9.03 -18.19
N ALA A 64 -6.59 -9.64 -17.80
CA ALA A 64 -7.52 -10.26 -18.75
C ALA A 64 -8.21 -9.23 -19.65
N ALA A 65 -8.57 -8.06 -19.12
CA ALA A 65 -9.22 -6.98 -19.86
C ALA A 65 -8.28 -6.26 -20.84
N PHE A 66 -6.98 -6.20 -20.53
CA PHE A 66 -5.96 -5.55 -21.36
C PHE A 66 -4.91 -6.58 -21.79
N PRO A 67 -5.17 -7.36 -22.87
CA PRO A 67 -4.36 -8.52 -23.22
C PRO A 67 -2.91 -8.21 -23.60
N ASN A 68 -2.62 -6.97 -24.05
CA ASN A 68 -1.25 -6.54 -24.41
C ASN A 68 -0.45 -6.03 -23.20
N ALA A 69 -1.08 -5.86 -22.04
CA ALA A 69 -0.41 -5.35 -20.86
C ALA A 69 0.49 -6.40 -20.22
N THR A 70 1.68 -5.98 -19.79
CA THR A 70 2.57 -6.75 -18.91
C THR A 70 2.43 -6.25 -17.49
N VAL A 71 2.23 -7.19 -16.55
CA VAL A 71 2.12 -6.91 -15.12
C VAL A 71 3.51 -6.84 -14.49
N VAL A 72 3.76 -5.83 -13.66
CA VAL A 72 5.01 -5.62 -12.92
C VAL A 72 4.70 -5.59 -11.43
N VAL A 73 5.46 -6.39 -10.68
CA VAL A 73 5.32 -6.51 -9.23
C VAL A 73 6.69 -6.75 -8.62
N HIS A 74 6.89 -6.34 -7.37
CA HIS A 74 8.09 -6.66 -6.62
C HIS A 74 8.38 -8.18 -6.66
N GLU A 75 9.65 -8.58 -6.81
CA GLU A 75 10.07 -9.97 -7.01
C GLU A 75 9.54 -10.96 -5.95
N ARG A 76 9.56 -10.55 -4.67
CA ARG A 76 8.99 -11.30 -3.55
C ARG A 76 7.46 -11.50 -3.61
N GLY A 77 6.76 -10.60 -4.31
CA GLY A 77 5.31 -10.65 -4.54
C GLY A 77 4.90 -11.50 -5.75
N ALA A 78 5.80 -11.67 -6.74
CA ALA A 78 5.47 -12.30 -8.02
C ALA A 78 4.80 -13.68 -7.91
N ARG A 79 5.30 -14.54 -7.01
CA ARG A 79 4.72 -15.89 -6.79
C ARG A 79 3.25 -15.85 -6.36
N HIS A 80 2.82 -14.78 -5.69
CA HIS A 80 1.46 -14.62 -5.20
C HIS A 80 0.51 -14.14 -6.31
N LEU A 81 1.03 -13.45 -7.33
CA LEU A 81 0.24 -13.10 -8.51
C LEU A 81 0.12 -14.29 -9.48
N LEU A 82 1.13 -15.18 -9.53
CA LEU A 82 1.03 -16.44 -10.28
C LEU A 82 -0.01 -17.39 -9.65
N ASP A 83 -0.03 -17.47 -8.33
CA ASP A 83 -0.98 -18.27 -7.56
C ASP A 83 -1.45 -17.52 -6.29
N PRO A 84 -2.61 -16.85 -6.35
CA PRO A 84 -3.12 -16.05 -5.23
C PRO A 84 -3.82 -16.87 -4.15
N SER A 85 -3.92 -18.21 -4.29
CA SER A 85 -4.69 -19.07 -3.38
C SER A 85 -4.34 -18.84 -1.90
N ARG A 86 -3.05 -18.83 -1.56
CA ARG A 86 -2.59 -18.61 -0.17
C ARG A 86 -2.91 -17.23 0.36
N LEU A 87 -2.84 -16.20 -0.49
CA LEU A 87 -3.15 -14.83 -0.10
C LEU A 87 -4.65 -14.72 0.21
N ILE A 88 -5.49 -15.26 -0.68
CA ILE A 88 -6.94 -15.31 -0.52
C ILE A 88 -7.34 -16.11 0.73
N ASP A 89 -6.76 -17.29 0.95
CA ASP A 89 -7.02 -18.11 2.13
C ASP A 89 -6.66 -17.38 3.43
N SER A 90 -5.56 -16.62 3.42
CA SER A 90 -5.16 -15.82 4.58
C SER A 90 -6.13 -14.68 4.84
N ALA A 91 -6.52 -13.95 3.80
CA ALA A 91 -7.52 -12.88 3.91
C ALA A 91 -8.88 -13.43 4.35
N ALA A 92 -9.28 -14.62 3.90
CA ALA A 92 -10.55 -15.26 4.27
C ALA A 92 -10.63 -15.59 5.77
N ARG A 93 -9.49 -15.93 6.40
CA ARG A 93 -9.44 -16.13 7.86
C ARG A 93 -9.64 -14.84 8.66
N VAL A 94 -9.26 -13.69 8.09
CA VAL A 94 -9.36 -12.38 8.73
C VAL A 94 -10.75 -11.77 8.50
N TYR A 95 -11.19 -11.71 7.26
CA TYR A 95 -12.42 -11.01 6.86
C TYR A 95 -13.66 -11.91 6.80
N GLY A 96 -13.48 -13.23 6.78
CA GLY A 96 -14.58 -14.19 6.78
C GLY A 96 -15.60 -13.91 5.67
N PRO A 97 -16.91 -13.84 5.99
CA PRO A 97 -17.97 -13.55 5.01
C PRO A 97 -17.86 -12.21 4.29
N LEU A 98 -17.08 -11.26 4.84
CA LEU A 98 -16.95 -9.91 4.26
C LEU A 98 -15.94 -9.86 3.11
N LEU A 99 -15.07 -10.87 2.97
CA LEU A 99 -13.97 -10.85 2.00
C LEU A 99 -14.44 -10.57 0.57
N ASP A 100 -15.47 -11.29 0.11
CA ASP A 100 -15.99 -11.15 -1.25
C ASP A 100 -16.56 -9.75 -1.54
N GLY A 101 -17.21 -9.14 -0.55
CA GLY A 101 -17.79 -7.81 -0.70
C GLY A 101 -16.77 -6.68 -0.62
N LEU A 102 -15.71 -6.85 0.19
CA LEU A 102 -14.67 -5.84 0.38
C LEU A 102 -13.60 -5.88 -0.72
N TYR A 103 -13.13 -7.09 -1.03
CA TYR A 103 -11.94 -7.26 -1.85
C TYR A 103 -12.14 -8.17 -3.06
N GLY A 104 -13.17 -9.04 -3.03
CA GLY A 104 -13.39 -10.07 -4.03
C GLY A 104 -12.37 -11.21 -3.96
N ARG A 105 -12.09 -11.82 -5.11
CA ARG A 105 -11.15 -12.93 -5.29
C ARG A 105 -10.16 -12.59 -6.41
N MET A 106 -8.93 -12.26 -6.02
CA MET A 106 -7.83 -11.99 -6.96
C MET A 106 -7.64 -13.16 -7.93
N LEU A 107 -7.70 -12.89 -9.23
CA LEU A 107 -7.38 -13.86 -10.27
C LEU A 107 -5.86 -13.96 -10.50
N PRO A 108 -5.34 -15.13 -10.89
CA PRO A 108 -3.92 -15.28 -11.21
C PRO A 108 -3.53 -14.52 -12.49
N VAL A 109 -2.27 -14.14 -12.58
CA VAL A 109 -1.63 -13.54 -13.77
C VAL A 109 -0.80 -14.60 -14.48
N ALA A 110 -0.89 -14.65 -15.81
CA ALA A 110 -0.10 -15.58 -16.62
C ALA A 110 1.41 -15.29 -16.50
N GLN A 111 2.23 -16.34 -16.39
CA GLN A 111 3.66 -16.22 -16.12
C GLN A 111 4.43 -15.45 -17.21
N ASP A 112 4.03 -15.61 -18.47
CA ASP A 112 4.61 -14.92 -19.63
C ASP A 112 4.26 -13.43 -19.69
N ARG A 113 3.31 -12.98 -18.85
CA ARG A 113 2.85 -11.60 -18.73
C ARG A 113 3.24 -10.95 -17.40
N LEU A 114 4.09 -11.60 -16.60
CA LEU A 114 4.49 -11.12 -15.28
C LEU A 114 5.99 -10.84 -15.23
N ILE A 115 6.35 -9.64 -14.79
CA ILE A 115 7.72 -9.24 -14.47
C ILE A 115 7.86 -9.17 -12.95
N ALA A 116 8.80 -9.96 -12.43
CA ALA A 116 9.33 -9.85 -11.08
C ALA A 116 10.39 -8.74 -11.05
N ALA A 117 10.00 -7.55 -10.60
CA ALA A 117 10.88 -6.39 -10.52
C ALA A 117 11.75 -6.45 -9.24
N ALA A 118 13.05 -6.25 -9.42
CA ALA A 118 13.97 -5.95 -8.34
C ALA A 118 14.12 -4.43 -8.19
N ASP A 119 14.78 -4.00 -7.12
CA ASP A 119 15.13 -2.59 -6.91
C ASP A 119 15.82 -1.97 -8.14
N GLY A 120 15.38 -0.77 -8.53
CA GLY A 120 15.90 -0.04 -9.69
C GLY A 120 15.45 -0.58 -11.04
N HIS A 121 14.52 -1.56 -11.09
CA HIS A 121 13.93 -2.01 -12.35
C HIS A 121 13.22 -0.84 -13.05
N ARG A 122 13.49 -0.67 -14.35
CA ARG A 122 12.94 0.43 -15.16
C ARG A 122 11.95 -0.11 -16.18
N VAL A 123 10.77 0.50 -16.24
CA VAL A 123 9.79 0.29 -17.31
C VAL A 123 9.79 1.50 -18.25
N ASP A 124 9.72 1.23 -19.55
CA ASP A 124 9.76 2.25 -20.60
C ASP A 124 8.34 2.59 -21.04
N LEU A 125 7.92 3.83 -20.82
CA LEU A 125 6.63 4.36 -21.28
C LEU A 125 6.72 4.94 -22.72
N GLY A 126 7.89 4.79 -23.36
CA GLY A 126 8.19 5.30 -24.68
C GLY A 126 8.79 6.70 -24.66
N ASP A 127 9.39 7.10 -25.78
CA ASP A 127 9.94 8.45 -26.01
C ASP A 127 10.97 8.92 -24.95
N GLY A 128 11.62 7.98 -24.27
CA GLY A 128 12.61 8.25 -23.22
C GLY A 128 12.02 8.47 -21.82
N HIS A 129 10.70 8.36 -21.66
CA HIS A 129 10.01 8.43 -20.36
C HIS A 129 10.05 7.06 -19.67
N HIS A 130 10.61 7.01 -18.46
CA HIS A 130 10.72 5.78 -17.70
C HIS A 130 10.10 5.92 -16.31
N LEU A 131 9.58 4.80 -15.80
CA LEU A 131 9.28 4.65 -14.37
C LEU A 131 10.31 3.69 -13.75
N THR A 132 10.73 4.01 -12.53
CA THR A 132 11.71 3.22 -11.76
C THR A 132 11.05 2.66 -10.52
N MET A 133 11.18 1.34 -10.34
CA MET A 133 10.75 0.65 -9.12
C MET A 133 11.76 0.92 -8.01
N VAL A 134 11.29 1.41 -6.86
CA VAL A 134 12.13 1.75 -5.71
C VAL A 134 11.72 0.85 -4.54
N ASP A 135 12.56 -0.13 -4.20
CA ASP A 135 12.31 -1.02 -3.07
C ASP A 135 12.04 -0.21 -1.80
N SER A 136 10.95 -0.57 -1.12
CA SER A 136 10.48 0.11 0.08
C SER A 136 9.84 -0.85 1.09
N PRO A 137 10.58 -1.87 1.56
CA PRO A 137 10.06 -2.79 2.56
C PRO A 137 9.80 -2.06 3.89
N GLY A 138 8.94 -2.64 4.72
CA GLY A 138 8.61 -2.10 6.04
C GLY A 138 7.13 -2.26 6.35
N HIS A 139 6.25 -1.76 5.47
CA HIS A 139 4.83 -2.10 5.49
C HIS A 139 4.60 -3.58 5.14
N ALA A 140 5.22 -4.01 4.03
CA ALA A 140 5.29 -5.40 3.60
C ALA A 140 6.65 -5.69 2.96
N LYS A 141 7.09 -6.94 2.92
CA LYS A 141 8.42 -7.29 2.36
C LYS A 141 8.49 -7.21 0.85
N HIS A 142 7.34 -7.19 0.19
CA HIS A 142 7.13 -7.18 -1.26
C HIS A 142 6.59 -5.82 -1.72
N HIS A 143 7.09 -4.73 -1.13
CA HIS A 143 6.64 -3.37 -1.41
C HIS A 143 7.72 -2.60 -2.18
N HIS A 144 7.31 -1.96 -3.27
CA HIS A 144 8.10 -0.94 -3.97
C HIS A 144 7.26 0.33 -4.18
N ALA A 145 7.93 1.48 -4.29
CA ALA A 145 7.33 2.70 -4.82
C ALA A 145 7.63 2.79 -6.31
N VAL A 146 6.89 3.65 -7.02
CA VAL A 146 7.08 3.91 -8.44
C VAL A 146 7.50 5.36 -8.61
N LEU A 147 8.75 5.59 -9.04
CA LEU A 147 9.26 6.90 -9.38
C LEU A 147 9.05 7.16 -10.87
N ASP A 148 8.26 8.17 -11.19
CA ASP A 148 8.23 8.76 -12.53
C ASP A 148 9.45 9.68 -12.70
N GLU A 149 10.42 9.23 -13.51
CA GLU A 149 11.66 9.97 -13.74
C GLU A 149 11.45 11.29 -14.49
N ALA A 150 10.38 11.41 -15.29
CA ALA A 150 10.12 12.61 -16.08
C ALA A 150 9.55 13.74 -15.24
N THR A 151 8.70 13.41 -14.25
CA THR A 151 8.01 14.42 -13.43
C THR A 151 8.59 14.55 -12.02
N GLY A 152 9.45 13.63 -11.59
CA GLY A 152 9.90 13.53 -10.20
C GLY A 152 8.79 13.11 -9.22
N THR A 153 7.70 12.54 -9.73
CA THR A 153 6.57 12.08 -8.91
C THR A 153 6.85 10.69 -8.36
N LEU A 154 6.70 10.52 -7.05
CA LEU A 154 6.85 9.24 -6.36
C LEU A 154 5.49 8.74 -5.89
N LEU A 155 5.01 7.65 -6.49
CA LEU A 155 3.83 6.91 -6.05
C LEU A 155 4.26 5.93 -4.95
N VAL A 156 3.83 6.17 -3.71
CA VAL A 156 4.45 5.54 -2.53
C VAL A 156 3.73 4.32 -1.98
N GLY A 157 2.61 3.90 -2.57
CA GLY A 157 1.79 2.83 -2.01
C GLY A 157 1.38 3.15 -0.58
N ASP A 158 1.64 2.20 0.32
CA ASP A 158 1.33 2.29 1.75
C ASP A 158 2.56 2.57 2.64
N ALA A 159 3.74 2.75 2.04
CA ALA A 159 4.97 2.97 2.79
C ALA A 159 4.96 4.27 3.64
N VAL A 160 4.15 5.26 3.25
CA VAL A 160 3.96 6.53 3.98
C VAL A 160 2.77 6.46 4.95
N GLY A 161 1.91 5.45 4.83
CA GLY A 161 0.65 5.35 5.56
C GLY A 161 -0.53 6.00 4.84
N VAL A 162 -1.62 6.21 5.57
CA VAL A 162 -2.89 6.73 5.03
C VAL A 162 -3.18 8.09 5.65
N LYS A 163 -3.31 9.13 4.80
CA LYS A 163 -3.66 10.49 5.22
C LYS A 163 -5.04 10.86 4.68
N LEU A 164 -6.04 10.88 5.55
CA LEU A 164 -7.38 11.33 5.18
C LEU A 164 -7.44 12.86 5.15
N PRO A 165 -7.85 13.51 4.04
CA PRO A 165 -7.99 14.97 3.97
C PRO A 165 -8.94 15.52 5.04
N ASP A 166 -10.06 14.83 5.29
CA ASP A 166 -11.07 15.24 6.27
C ASP A 166 -10.65 14.98 7.73
N PHE A 167 -9.62 14.15 7.94
CA PHE A 167 -9.11 13.79 9.26
C PHE A 167 -7.85 14.61 9.60
N GLY A 168 -7.09 15.04 8.60
CA GLY A 168 -5.87 15.84 8.75
C GLY A 168 -4.68 15.11 9.38
N VAL A 169 -4.87 13.86 9.84
CA VAL A 169 -3.84 13.07 10.52
C VAL A 169 -3.36 11.96 9.60
N LEU A 170 -2.05 11.84 9.47
CA LEU A 170 -1.41 10.68 8.87
C LEU A 170 -1.44 9.50 9.85
N ARG A 171 -2.03 8.38 9.42
CA ARG A 171 -2.03 7.12 10.18
C ARG A 171 -1.05 6.14 9.54
N PRO A 172 -0.09 5.58 10.30
CA PRO A 172 0.82 4.56 9.78
C PRO A 172 0.07 3.34 9.25
N ALA A 173 0.66 2.63 8.29
CA ALA A 173 0.17 1.34 7.82
C ALA A 173 1.14 0.24 8.26
N THR A 174 0.87 -0.36 9.42
CA THR A 174 1.69 -1.38 10.08
C THR A 174 0.96 -2.74 10.18
N PRO A 175 0.44 -3.31 9.08
CA PRO A 175 -0.34 -4.54 9.15
C PRO A 175 0.54 -5.76 9.51
N PRO A 176 -0.04 -6.80 10.14
CA PRO A 176 0.60 -8.10 10.24
C PRO A 176 0.63 -8.80 8.87
N PRO A 177 1.49 -9.81 8.67
CA PRO A 177 2.49 -10.32 9.60
C PRO A 177 3.90 -9.73 9.39
N GLU A 178 4.04 -8.81 8.44
CA GLU A 178 5.33 -8.44 7.85
C GLU A 178 5.86 -7.06 8.26
N PHE A 179 5.09 -6.28 9.03
CA PHE A 179 5.54 -4.98 9.50
C PHE A 179 6.93 -5.03 10.17
N ASP A 180 7.78 -4.09 9.80
CA ASP A 180 9.15 -3.93 10.30
C ASP A 180 9.51 -2.43 10.34
N LEU A 181 9.72 -1.91 11.55
CA LEU A 181 9.98 -0.48 11.77
C LEU A 181 11.30 -0.05 11.14
N GLU A 182 12.38 -0.80 11.35
CA GLU A 182 13.71 -0.44 10.85
C GLU A 182 13.75 -0.38 9.31
N GLN A 183 13.09 -1.33 8.64
CA GLN A 183 12.93 -1.31 7.19
C GLN A 183 12.05 -0.14 6.74
N ALA A 184 10.91 0.11 7.41
CA ALA A 184 10.02 1.22 7.07
C ALA A 184 10.75 2.58 7.17
N THR A 185 11.47 2.82 8.27
CA THR A 185 12.30 4.01 8.47
C THR A 185 13.37 4.15 7.38
N THR A 186 14.03 3.05 7.02
CA THR A 186 15.04 3.07 5.94
C THR A 186 14.41 3.45 4.59
N SER A 187 13.22 2.92 4.29
CA SER A 187 12.47 3.21 3.07
C SER A 187 12.02 4.68 2.99
N LEU A 188 11.52 5.24 4.09
CA LEU A 188 11.12 6.65 4.16
C LEU A 188 12.31 7.60 3.95
N ARG A 189 13.45 7.31 4.59
CA ARG A 189 14.68 8.09 4.41
C ARG A 189 15.20 8.01 2.98
N ARG A 190 15.14 6.83 2.36
CA ARG A 190 15.47 6.65 0.94
C ARG A 190 14.57 7.51 0.04
N PHE A 191 13.28 7.57 0.31
CA PHE A 191 12.37 8.46 -0.43
C PHE A 191 12.76 9.93 -0.28
N ALA A 192 13.16 10.36 0.93
CA ALA A 192 13.62 11.73 1.15
C ALA A 192 14.93 12.02 0.40
N GLU A 193 15.86 11.06 0.33
CA GLU A 193 17.13 11.18 -0.41
C GLU A 193 16.93 11.33 -1.93
N LEU A 194 15.86 10.71 -2.48
CA LEU A 194 15.48 10.90 -3.89
C LEU A 194 15.03 12.33 -4.20
N ARG A 195 14.64 13.11 -3.17
CA ARG A 195 14.11 14.47 -3.29
C ARG A 195 13.00 14.58 -4.35
N PRO A 196 11.90 13.81 -4.20
CA PRO A 196 10.81 13.82 -5.17
C PRO A 196 10.16 15.21 -5.24
N GLU A 197 9.77 15.60 -6.45
CA GLU A 197 9.00 16.82 -6.70
C GLU A 197 7.56 16.68 -6.17
N ARG A 198 7.03 15.45 -6.19
CA ARG A 198 5.70 15.12 -5.65
C ARG A 198 5.73 13.76 -4.97
N VAL A 199 4.99 13.64 -3.88
CA VAL A 199 4.66 12.35 -3.27
C VAL A 199 3.15 12.15 -3.40
N VAL A 200 2.76 10.96 -3.82
CA VAL A 200 1.35 10.61 -4.08
C VAL A 200 1.01 9.33 -3.35
N LEU A 201 0.08 9.43 -2.41
CA LEU A 201 -0.42 8.32 -1.62
C LEU A 201 -1.50 7.60 -2.43
N THR A 202 -1.47 6.27 -2.41
CA THR A 202 -2.51 5.45 -3.05
C THR A 202 -3.88 5.71 -2.43
N HIS A 203 -3.90 5.98 -1.13
CA HIS A 203 -5.07 6.48 -0.43
C HIS A 203 -4.96 8.00 -0.32
N TYR A 204 -5.69 8.73 -1.16
CA TYR A 204 -5.90 10.20 -1.10
C TYR A 204 -4.96 11.11 -1.91
N GLY A 205 -4.08 10.56 -2.76
CA GLY A 205 -3.45 11.32 -3.85
C GLY A 205 -2.25 12.19 -3.43
N PRO A 206 -1.96 13.28 -4.15
CA PRO A 206 -0.75 14.08 -3.93
C PRO A 206 -0.79 14.83 -2.60
N VAL A 207 0.39 14.98 -1.98
CA VAL A 207 0.58 15.81 -0.77
C VAL A 207 1.23 17.14 -1.12
N ASP A 208 0.92 18.17 -0.32
CA ASP A 208 1.40 19.53 -0.55
C ASP A 208 2.91 19.67 -0.25
N GLU A 209 3.37 19.06 0.84
CA GLU A 209 4.75 19.16 1.34
C GLU A 209 5.40 17.76 1.39
N PRO A 210 6.04 17.28 0.30
CA PRO A 210 6.53 15.91 0.20
C PRO A 210 7.53 15.51 1.29
N LEU A 211 8.57 16.31 1.50
CA LEU A 211 9.62 15.99 2.47
C LEU A 211 9.13 16.08 3.92
N GLU A 212 8.25 17.04 4.21
CA GLU A 212 7.63 17.16 5.54
C GLU A 212 6.72 15.97 5.82
N THR A 213 5.94 15.53 4.82
CA THR A 213 5.08 14.36 4.96
C THR A 213 5.87 13.07 5.18
N LEU A 214 7.02 12.91 4.50
CA LEU A 214 7.91 11.75 4.73
C LEU A 214 8.48 11.76 6.15
N ALA A 215 8.86 12.93 6.67
CA ALA A 215 9.32 13.09 8.05
C ALA A 215 8.19 12.83 9.07
N GLU A 216 6.98 13.34 8.82
CA GLU A 216 5.78 13.09 9.61
C GLU A 216 5.47 11.59 9.69
N ALA A 217 5.61 10.86 8.56
CA ALA A 217 5.40 9.42 8.49
C ALA A 217 6.39 8.64 9.36
N GLU A 218 7.68 9.01 9.30
CA GLU A 218 8.71 8.39 10.12
C GLU A 218 8.44 8.64 11.60
N GLU A 219 8.15 9.89 11.97
CA GLU A 219 7.84 10.26 13.35
C GLU A 219 6.62 9.49 13.89
N MET A 220 5.54 9.45 13.12
CA MET A 220 4.30 8.78 13.54
C MET A 220 4.50 7.27 13.71
N LEU A 221 5.29 6.61 12.84
CA LEU A 221 5.66 5.20 13.00
C LEU A 221 6.38 4.96 14.33
N HIS A 222 7.36 5.80 14.65
CA HIS A 222 8.09 5.69 15.91
C HIS A 222 7.19 5.91 17.12
N GLN A 223 6.33 6.94 17.09
CA GLN A 223 5.39 7.23 18.17
C GLN A 223 4.40 6.08 18.42
N TRP A 224 3.87 5.46 17.35
CA TRP A 224 2.97 4.31 17.47
C TRP A 224 3.67 3.10 18.08
N VAL A 225 4.88 2.79 17.63
CA VAL A 225 5.66 1.68 18.19
C VAL A 225 6.05 1.95 19.64
N GLU A 226 6.39 3.18 20.02
CA GLU A 226 6.70 3.55 21.40
C GLU A 226 5.49 3.36 22.34
N VAL A 227 4.29 3.79 21.92
CA VAL A 227 3.07 3.58 22.70
C VAL A 227 2.78 2.09 22.88
N ALA A 228 2.93 1.29 21.82
CA ALA A 228 2.73 -0.15 21.90
C ALA A 228 3.76 -0.83 22.82
N ASP A 229 5.04 -0.50 22.67
CA ASP A 229 6.14 -1.05 23.46
C ASP A 229 6.00 -0.70 24.95
N ARG A 230 5.61 0.54 25.28
CA ARG A 230 5.27 0.94 26.66
C ARG A 230 4.12 0.10 27.22
N THR A 231 3.02 -0.01 26.47
CA THR A 231 1.84 -0.78 26.88
C THR A 231 2.19 -2.24 27.17
N MET A 232 3.04 -2.84 26.31
CA MET A 232 3.49 -4.23 26.47
C MET A 232 4.48 -4.43 27.64
N ARG A 233 5.16 -3.38 28.10
CA ARG A 233 6.04 -3.44 29.28
C ARG A 233 5.32 -3.26 30.60
N GLU A 234 4.18 -2.56 30.60
CA GLU A 234 3.37 -2.32 31.80
C GLU A 234 2.65 -3.60 32.30
N SER A 235 2.40 -4.57 31.42
CA SER A 235 1.83 -5.87 31.77
C SER A 235 2.32 -6.98 30.84
N GLU A 236 2.80 -8.10 31.39
CA GLU A 236 3.15 -9.30 30.60
C GLU A 236 1.95 -9.93 29.89
N GLU A 237 0.73 -9.65 30.37
CA GLU A 237 -0.52 -10.12 29.77
C GLU A 237 -1.02 -9.21 28.64
N ALA A 238 -0.43 -8.02 28.46
CA ALA A 238 -0.87 -7.06 27.46
C ALA A 238 -0.83 -7.65 26.05
N GLY A 239 -1.97 -7.57 25.37
CA GLY A 239 -2.21 -8.12 24.06
C GLY A 239 -2.43 -7.06 22.98
N ILE A 240 -2.97 -7.53 21.85
CA ILE A 240 -3.32 -6.66 20.71
C ILE A 240 -4.40 -5.66 21.11
N ASP A 241 -5.39 -6.09 21.89
CA ASP A 241 -6.52 -5.25 22.28
C ASP A 241 -6.09 -4.09 23.20
N ASP A 242 -5.16 -4.35 24.13
CA ASP A 242 -4.61 -3.31 25.02
C ASP A 242 -3.81 -2.27 24.22
N VAL A 243 -2.97 -2.73 23.30
CA VAL A 243 -2.20 -1.84 22.40
C VAL A 243 -3.14 -1.04 21.50
N ALA A 244 -4.17 -1.67 20.93
CA ALA A 244 -5.15 -0.99 20.10
C ALA A 244 -5.89 0.11 20.88
N ALA A 245 -6.27 -0.16 22.14
CA ALA A 245 -6.89 0.82 23.01
C ALA A 245 -5.95 1.99 23.33
N ALA A 246 -4.68 1.71 23.65
CA ALA A 246 -3.69 2.74 23.94
C ALA A 246 -3.37 3.62 22.72
N LEU A 247 -3.26 3.02 21.53
CA LEU A 247 -3.09 3.76 20.27
C LEU A 247 -4.31 4.62 19.95
N ALA A 248 -5.51 4.10 20.17
CA ALA A 248 -6.73 4.88 20.00
C ALA A 248 -6.78 6.07 20.98
N GLU A 249 -6.42 5.88 22.24
CA GLU A 249 -6.36 6.97 23.22
C GLU A 249 -5.31 8.02 22.85
N ALA A 250 -4.14 7.60 22.38
CA ALA A 250 -3.03 8.49 22.07
C ALA A 250 -3.19 9.24 20.73
N PHE A 251 -3.78 8.60 19.72
CA PHE A 251 -3.79 9.12 18.33
C PHE A 251 -5.18 9.22 17.70
N ALA A 252 -6.21 8.60 18.27
CA ALA A 252 -7.57 8.75 17.75
C ALA A 252 -8.25 9.97 18.38
N SER A 253 -8.15 11.11 17.68
CA SER A 253 -9.19 12.13 17.75
C SER A 253 -9.77 12.30 16.36
N ALA A 254 -10.59 11.34 15.93
CA ALA A 254 -11.49 11.60 14.82
C ALA A 254 -12.29 12.87 15.18
N PRO A 255 -12.39 13.87 14.28
CA PRO A 255 -13.22 15.03 14.54
C PRO A 255 -14.60 14.56 15.02
N PRO A 256 -15.15 15.13 16.11
CA PRO A 256 -16.43 14.69 16.68
C PRO A 256 -17.59 14.79 15.67
N ASP A 257 -17.42 15.62 14.65
CA ASP A 257 -18.30 15.92 13.52
C ASP A 257 -17.98 15.11 12.24
N LEU A 258 -17.01 14.19 12.27
CA LEU A 258 -16.71 13.34 11.13
C LEU A 258 -17.91 12.44 10.79
N ALA A 259 -18.29 12.41 9.50
CA ALA A 259 -19.37 11.58 9.02
C ALA A 259 -19.11 10.08 9.28
N ALA A 260 -20.16 9.35 9.66
CA ALA A 260 -20.05 7.96 10.10
C ALA A 260 -19.51 7.03 9.01
N ASP A 261 -19.82 7.30 7.74
CA ASP A 261 -19.34 6.55 6.59
C ASP A 261 -17.84 6.77 6.32
N VAL A 262 -17.33 7.98 6.54
CA VAL A 262 -15.89 8.28 6.44
C VAL A 262 -15.12 7.55 7.54
N ARG A 263 -15.66 7.53 8.76
CA ARG A 263 -15.09 6.78 9.88
C ARG A 263 -15.05 5.27 9.60
N GLU A 264 -16.14 4.71 9.09
CA GLU A 264 -16.21 3.28 8.75
C GLU A 264 -15.19 2.92 7.66
N LYS A 265 -15.08 3.74 6.61
CA LYS A 265 -14.07 3.55 5.55
C LYS A 265 -12.65 3.57 6.11
N PHE A 266 -12.35 4.49 7.03
CA PHE A 266 -11.00 4.57 7.60
C PHE A 266 -10.64 3.36 8.44
N GLU A 267 -11.58 2.85 9.24
CA GLU A 267 -11.34 1.65 10.04
C GLU A 267 -11.25 0.38 9.18
N VAL A 268 -11.95 0.34 8.04
CA VAL A 268 -11.81 -0.74 7.05
C VAL A 268 -10.44 -0.69 6.35
N LEU A 269 -9.98 0.49 5.95
CA LEU A 269 -8.70 0.67 5.24
C LEU A 269 -7.49 0.55 6.17
N ASN A 270 -7.52 1.24 7.29
CA ASN A 270 -6.39 1.41 8.19
C ASN A 270 -6.87 1.41 9.66
N GLY A 271 -7.51 0.31 10.06
CA GLY A 271 -8.05 0.16 11.41
C GLY A 271 -6.96 0.05 12.47
N VAL A 272 -7.15 0.70 13.63
CA VAL A 272 -6.15 0.73 14.72
C VAL A 272 -5.80 -0.68 15.20
N HIS A 273 -6.79 -1.58 15.26
CA HIS A 273 -6.60 -2.96 15.72
C HIS A 273 -5.65 -3.76 14.82
N SER A 274 -5.79 -3.64 13.50
CA SER A 274 -4.92 -4.31 12.53
C SER A 274 -3.47 -3.84 12.68
N ASN A 275 -3.28 -2.52 12.77
CA ASN A 275 -1.96 -1.92 12.97
C ASN A 275 -1.33 -2.34 14.31
N ALA A 276 -2.10 -2.35 15.39
CA ALA A 276 -1.67 -2.85 16.70
C ALA A 276 -1.19 -4.32 16.60
N ALA A 277 -1.91 -5.16 15.86
CA ALA A 277 -1.53 -6.56 15.66
C ALA A 277 -0.16 -6.71 14.97
N GLY A 278 0.12 -5.87 13.96
CA GLY A 278 1.42 -5.85 13.29
C GLY A 278 2.55 -5.38 14.20
N ILE A 279 2.34 -4.29 14.95
CA ILE A 279 3.33 -3.75 15.89
C ILE A 279 3.64 -4.74 17.02
N VAL A 280 2.61 -5.35 17.65
CA VAL A 280 2.78 -6.36 18.70
C VAL A 280 3.59 -7.55 18.18
N ARG A 281 3.30 -8.01 16.95
CA ARG A 281 4.05 -9.10 16.33
C ARG A 281 5.50 -8.70 16.08
N TYR A 282 5.75 -7.51 15.55
CA TYR A 282 7.08 -6.95 15.35
C TYR A 282 7.88 -6.93 16.67
N LEU A 283 7.31 -6.36 17.73
CA LEU A 283 7.94 -6.26 19.05
C LEU A 283 8.26 -7.63 19.66
N LYS A 284 7.36 -8.62 19.53
CA LYS A 284 7.60 -10.00 20.02
C LYS A 284 8.71 -10.73 19.26
N ASN A 285 8.91 -10.41 17.99
CA ASN A 285 9.90 -11.07 17.13
C ASN A 285 11.25 -10.35 17.11
N ARG A 286 11.29 -9.09 17.58
CA ARG A 286 12.52 -8.33 17.73
C ARG A 286 13.39 -9.00 18.78
N GLN A 287 14.51 -9.58 18.36
CA GLN A 287 15.52 -10.02 19.31
C GLN A 287 15.97 -8.79 20.11
N PRO A 288 16.10 -8.87 21.45
CA PRO A 288 16.69 -7.77 22.20
C PRO A 288 18.06 -7.50 21.59
N ALA A 289 18.32 -6.23 21.24
CA ALA A 289 19.64 -5.83 20.79
C ALA A 289 20.63 -6.28 21.85
N VAL A 290 21.59 -7.14 21.45
CA VAL A 290 22.71 -7.48 22.32
C VAL A 290 23.43 -6.16 22.57
N ALA A 291 23.35 -5.66 23.80
CA ALA A 291 24.13 -4.51 24.22
C ALA A 291 25.60 -4.93 24.14
N GLU A 292 26.33 -4.41 23.15
CA GLU A 292 27.80 -4.39 23.14
C GLU A 292 28.35 -3.30 24.06
#